data_AF-A0A2V7FJ42-F1
#
_entry.id   AF-A0A2V7FJ42-F1
#
_cell.length_a   1.000
_cell.length_b   1.000
_cell.length_c   1.000
_cell.angle_alpha   90.00
_cell.angle_beta   90.00
_cell.angle_gamma   90.00
#
_symmetry.space_group_name_H-M   'P 1'
#
loop_
_entity.id
_entity.type
_entity.pdbx_description
1 polymer ?
#
loop_
_entity_poly.entity_id
_entity_poly.type
_entity_poly.pdbx_seq_one_letter_code
_entity_poly.pdbx_strand_id
1 'polypeptide(L)'
;MGVFGKSIVARLAEHRLLGPGFVGAHGVWLADDDIRMLAAAGAAVAHNPGSNLRLGCGIAPVRELLDRGVAVGLGTDGSVCADNQNLFEALRIASVVSTIRFPHETGRWLDAPTVWQLATSGSARVLGQAADLGAIAPGRKADLVLLRADSVFLRPLADPVNALVYAETGASVDTVLVGGRVVVEGGRVTTVDEARIYAQAQEAAERQHRASGESRALAARLAPYVAAACRAAVATPLPFDRYAAPARS
;
A
#
# COMPACT_ATOMS: atom_id res chain seq x y z
N MET A 1 -13.83 -15.30 -16.81
CA MET A 1 -12.61 -15.53 -17.62
C MET A 1 -12.42 -14.29 -18.49
N GLY A 2 -11.32 -13.55 -18.34
CA GLY A 2 -11.13 -12.24 -19.00
C GLY A 2 -10.96 -12.33 -20.53
N VAL A 3 -10.76 -11.19 -21.19
CA VAL A 3 -10.62 -11.02 -22.66
C VAL A 3 -9.62 -12.00 -23.30
N PHE A 4 -8.66 -12.53 -22.55
CA PHE A 4 -7.58 -13.41 -23.03
C PHE A 4 -7.72 -14.88 -22.61
N GLY A 5 -8.83 -15.27 -21.98
CA GLY A 5 -9.03 -16.64 -21.52
C GLY A 5 -8.11 -17.07 -20.35
N LYS A 6 -7.36 -16.15 -19.75
CA LYS A 6 -6.44 -16.42 -18.63
C LYS A 6 -6.28 -15.19 -17.75
N SER A 7 -5.63 -15.34 -16.60
CA SER A 7 -5.30 -14.21 -15.73
C SER A 7 -4.27 -13.29 -16.38
N ILE A 8 -4.20 -12.04 -15.93
CA ILE A 8 -3.17 -11.12 -16.40
C ILE A 8 -1.77 -11.61 -16.04
N VAL A 9 -1.59 -12.25 -14.88
CA VAL A 9 -0.30 -12.80 -14.45
C VAL A 9 0.14 -13.95 -15.36
N ALA A 10 -0.76 -14.88 -15.69
CA ALA A 10 -0.47 -15.97 -16.64
C ALA A 10 -0.02 -15.40 -18.00
N ARG A 11 -0.70 -14.35 -18.48
CA ARG A 11 -0.32 -13.69 -19.72
C ARG A 11 1.06 -13.03 -19.65
N LEU A 12 1.36 -12.33 -18.56
CA LEU A 12 2.68 -11.73 -18.35
C LEU A 12 3.77 -12.81 -18.28
N ALA A 13 3.49 -13.96 -17.68
CA ALA A 13 4.40 -15.10 -17.63
C ALA A 13 4.69 -15.66 -19.03
N GLU A 14 3.67 -15.85 -19.87
CA GLU A 14 3.82 -16.31 -21.26
C GLU A 14 4.71 -15.40 -22.09
N HIS A 15 4.62 -14.09 -21.86
CA HIS A 15 5.47 -13.10 -22.52
C HIS A 15 6.82 -12.88 -21.82
N ARG A 16 7.15 -13.67 -20.79
CA ARG A 16 8.41 -13.60 -20.02
C ARG A 16 8.65 -12.21 -19.39
N LEU A 17 7.56 -11.57 -18.94
CA LEU A 17 7.60 -10.25 -18.30
C LEU A 17 7.68 -10.33 -16.77
N LEU A 18 7.45 -11.52 -16.19
CA LEU A 18 7.67 -11.74 -14.76
C LEU A 18 9.17 -11.99 -14.50
N GLY A 19 9.66 -11.48 -13.38
CA GLY A 19 11.05 -11.67 -12.96
C GLY A 19 11.38 -10.87 -11.69
N PRO A 20 12.63 -10.91 -11.20
CA PRO A 20 13.07 -10.19 -10.00
C PRO A 20 12.91 -8.66 -10.03
N GLY A 21 12.76 -8.07 -11.21
CA GLY A 21 12.48 -6.63 -11.39
C GLY A 21 11.00 -6.30 -11.57
N PHE A 22 10.10 -7.30 -11.55
CA PHE A 22 8.67 -7.08 -11.70
C PHE A 22 8.02 -6.80 -10.35
N VAL A 23 7.27 -5.71 -10.26
CA VAL A 23 6.43 -5.37 -9.10
C VAL A 23 4.98 -5.21 -9.56
N GLY A 24 4.11 -6.11 -9.10
CA GLY A 24 2.67 -6.00 -9.29
C GLY A 24 2.06 -5.05 -8.27
N ALA A 25 1.42 -3.98 -8.71
CA ALA A 25 0.67 -3.11 -7.79
C ALA A 25 -0.66 -3.75 -7.37
N HIS A 26 -1.07 -3.50 -6.13
CA HIS A 26 -2.34 -3.93 -5.51
C HIS A 26 -2.45 -5.42 -5.21
N GLY A 27 -2.32 -6.27 -6.23
CA GLY A 27 -2.37 -7.73 -6.09
C GLY A 27 -3.67 -8.29 -5.51
N VAL A 28 -4.82 -7.60 -5.65
CA VAL A 28 -6.07 -8.02 -4.99
C VAL A 28 -6.60 -9.32 -5.58
N TRP A 29 -6.84 -9.35 -6.90
CA TRP A 29 -7.51 -10.44 -7.60
C TRP A 29 -6.56 -11.49 -8.15
N LEU A 30 -5.65 -11.98 -7.30
CA LEU A 30 -4.70 -13.04 -7.64
C LEU A 30 -5.27 -14.40 -7.25
N ALA A 31 -5.31 -15.35 -8.19
CA ALA A 31 -5.55 -16.76 -7.90
C ALA A 31 -4.31 -17.42 -7.28
N ASP A 32 -4.47 -18.62 -6.71
CA ASP A 32 -3.33 -19.40 -6.19
C ASP A 32 -2.27 -19.65 -7.27
N ASP A 33 -2.69 -19.89 -8.52
CA ASP A 33 -1.78 -20.04 -9.66
C ASP A 33 -1.00 -18.77 -9.97
N ASP A 34 -1.65 -17.61 -9.84
CA ASP A 34 -0.98 -16.31 -10.02
C ASP A 34 0.09 -16.10 -8.96
N ILE A 35 -0.23 -16.41 -7.70
CA ILE A 35 0.72 -16.35 -6.59
C ILE A 35 1.90 -17.30 -6.83
N ARG A 36 1.64 -18.53 -7.30
CA ARG A 36 2.70 -19.49 -7.65
C ARG A 36 3.61 -18.98 -8.76
N MET A 37 3.04 -18.40 -9.82
CA MET A 37 3.81 -17.84 -10.94
C MET A 37 4.67 -16.65 -10.50
N LEU A 38 4.13 -15.76 -9.67
CA LEU A 38 4.88 -14.63 -9.11
C LEU A 38 6.05 -15.13 -8.25
N ALA A 39 5.81 -16.09 -7.36
CA ALA A 39 6.84 -16.68 -6.52
C ALA A 39 7.95 -17.36 -7.35
N ALA A 40 7.57 -18.20 -8.31
CA ALA A 40 8.52 -18.91 -9.18
C ALA A 40 9.39 -17.95 -10.02
N ALA A 41 8.84 -16.80 -10.41
CA ALA A 41 9.58 -15.78 -11.14
C ALA A 41 10.45 -14.87 -10.25
N GLY A 42 10.33 -14.97 -8.92
CA GLY A 42 10.95 -14.02 -7.99
C GLY A 42 10.35 -12.62 -8.07
N ALA A 43 9.12 -12.49 -8.57
CA ALA A 43 8.41 -11.22 -8.67
C ALA A 43 7.94 -10.72 -7.29
N ALA A 44 7.58 -9.45 -7.23
CA ALA A 44 7.12 -8.79 -6.02
C ALA A 44 5.72 -8.18 -6.17
N VAL A 45 5.10 -7.82 -5.03
CA VAL A 45 3.81 -7.13 -4.96
C VAL A 45 3.91 -5.90 -4.06
N ALA A 46 3.38 -4.76 -4.53
CA ALA A 46 3.18 -3.57 -3.71
C ALA A 46 1.73 -3.55 -3.19
N HIS A 47 1.57 -3.75 -1.88
CA HIS A 47 0.27 -3.76 -1.22
C HIS A 47 -0.18 -2.33 -0.90
N ASN A 48 -1.33 -1.93 -1.45
CA ASN A 48 -1.91 -0.59 -1.29
C ASN A 48 -3.28 -0.67 -0.57
N PRO A 49 -3.31 -0.97 0.74
CA PRO A 49 -4.55 -1.29 1.44
C PRO A 49 -5.55 -0.14 1.47
N GLY A 50 -5.11 1.09 1.74
CA GLY A 50 -5.99 2.26 1.83
C GLY A 50 -6.74 2.52 0.52
N SER A 51 -6.01 2.55 -0.60
CA SER A 51 -6.59 2.72 -1.93
C SER A 51 -7.51 1.55 -2.32
N ASN A 52 -7.07 0.31 -2.08
CA ASN A 52 -7.89 -0.87 -2.37
C ASN A 52 -9.26 -0.81 -1.68
N LEU A 53 -9.30 -0.34 -0.42
CA LEU A 53 -10.54 -0.20 0.33
C LEU A 53 -11.36 1.00 -0.14
N ARG A 54 -10.73 2.18 -0.32
CA ARG A 54 -11.42 3.40 -0.75
C ARG A 54 -12.11 3.23 -2.11
N LEU A 55 -11.51 2.46 -3.02
CA LEU A 55 -12.05 2.22 -4.36
C LEU A 55 -12.96 0.98 -4.44
N GLY A 56 -13.17 0.24 -3.33
CA GLY A 56 -13.98 -0.98 -3.33
C GLY A 56 -13.36 -2.11 -4.16
N CYS A 57 -12.03 -2.16 -4.28
CA CYS A 57 -11.32 -3.18 -5.05
C CYS A 57 -11.27 -4.54 -4.34
N GLY A 58 -11.25 -4.55 -3.00
CA GLY A 58 -11.16 -5.76 -2.18
C GLY A 58 -9.91 -5.80 -1.29
N ILE A 59 -9.62 -6.96 -0.71
CA ILE A 59 -8.55 -7.21 0.24
C ILE A 59 -7.52 -8.15 -0.42
N ALA A 60 -6.28 -7.67 -0.56
CA ALA A 60 -5.22 -8.46 -1.17
C ALA A 60 -4.81 -9.66 -0.30
N PRO A 61 -4.48 -10.82 -0.89
CA PRO A 61 -4.10 -12.04 -0.18
C PRO A 61 -2.64 -11.99 0.28
N VAL A 62 -2.29 -10.96 1.06
CA VAL A 62 -0.90 -10.71 1.49
C VAL A 62 -0.34 -11.86 2.31
N ARG A 63 -1.13 -12.48 3.20
CA ARG A 63 -0.71 -13.67 3.95
C ARG A 63 -0.27 -14.79 3.00
N GLU A 64 -1.09 -15.14 2.02
CA GLU A 64 -0.78 -16.19 1.05
C GLU A 64 0.41 -15.86 0.16
N LEU A 65 0.58 -14.58 -0.21
CA LEU A 65 1.76 -14.12 -0.95
C LEU A 65 3.03 -14.36 -0.12
N LEU A 66 3.03 -13.95 1.15
CA LEU A 66 4.16 -14.15 2.07
C LEU A 66 4.45 -15.63 2.31
N ASP A 67 3.43 -16.44 2.56
CA ASP A 67 3.56 -17.88 2.81
C ASP A 67 4.12 -18.64 1.59
N ARG A 68 3.97 -18.08 0.39
CA ARG A 68 4.55 -18.61 -0.86
C ARG A 68 5.87 -17.96 -1.25
N GLY A 69 6.42 -17.09 -0.41
CA GLY A 69 7.73 -16.47 -0.63
C GLY A 69 7.73 -15.32 -1.64
N VAL A 70 6.56 -14.80 -2.02
CA VAL A 70 6.48 -13.57 -2.83
C VAL A 70 6.93 -12.40 -1.97
N ALA A 71 7.84 -11.56 -2.49
CA ALA A 71 8.22 -10.34 -1.81
C ALA A 71 7.04 -9.35 -1.81
N VAL A 72 6.66 -8.87 -0.64
CA VAL A 72 5.57 -7.89 -0.49
C VAL A 72 6.10 -6.63 0.19
N GLY A 73 5.79 -5.48 -0.39
CA GLY A 73 6.04 -4.15 0.17
C GLY A 73 4.73 -3.44 0.46
N LEU A 74 4.80 -2.36 1.24
CA LEU A 74 3.64 -1.52 1.57
C LEU A 74 3.71 -0.19 0.81
N GLY A 75 2.58 0.24 0.24
CA GLY A 75 2.42 1.52 -0.42
C GLY A 75 1.13 2.22 -0.03
N THR A 76 1.10 3.53 -0.26
CA THR A 76 -0.07 4.39 -0.07
C THR A 76 -0.96 4.43 -1.31
N ASP A 77 -0.37 4.25 -2.51
CA ASP A 77 -0.96 4.61 -3.81
C ASP A 77 -1.12 6.13 -3.97
N GLY A 78 -1.70 6.59 -5.08
CA GLY A 78 -1.82 8.02 -5.41
C GLY A 78 -2.78 8.80 -4.50
N SER A 79 -2.52 10.11 -4.37
CA SER A 79 -3.36 11.04 -3.59
C SER A 79 -4.80 11.20 -4.10
N VAL A 80 -5.14 10.64 -5.26
CA VAL A 80 -6.51 10.64 -5.81
C VAL A 80 -7.35 9.46 -5.33
N CYS A 81 -6.69 8.40 -4.85
CA CYS A 81 -7.26 7.13 -4.45
C CYS A 81 -6.94 6.72 -3.02
N ALA A 82 -5.99 7.40 -2.36
CA ALA A 82 -5.74 7.30 -0.92
C ALA A 82 -5.99 8.61 -0.15
N ASP A 83 -6.12 9.75 -0.85
CA ASP A 83 -6.32 11.11 -0.30
C ASP A 83 -5.23 11.65 0.66
N ASN A 84 -4.28 10.82 1.07
CA ASN A 84 -3.08 11.21 1.81
C ASN A 84 -1.85 10.40 1.34
N GLN A 85 -0.68 10.64 1.94
CA GLN A 85 0.56 9.89 1.72
C GLN A 85 1.17 9.44 3.06
N ASN A 86 0.34 8.83 3.91
CA ASN A 86 0.70 8.45 5.27
C ASN A 86 0.93 6.93 5.41
N LEU A 87 2.20 6.53 5.57
CA LEU A 87 2.55 5.11 5.76
C LEU A 87 2.10 4.54 7.11
N PHE A 88 1.94 5.35 8.16
CA PHE A 88 1.42 4.87 9.45
C PHE A 88 -0.05 4.46 9.34
N GLU A 89 -0.84 5.21 8.57
CA GLU A 89 -2.21 4.81 8.25
C GLU A 89 -2.22 3.52 7.40
N ALA A 90 -1.37 3.44 6.36
CA ALA A 90 -1.28 2.24 5.54
C ALA A 90 -0.89 0.99 6.35
N LEU A 91 0.02 1.12 7.33
CA LEU A 91 0.41 0.06 8.26
C LEU A 91 -0.80 -0.43 9.06
N ARG A 92 -1.52 0.51 9.68
CA ARG A 92 -2.71 0.21 10.48
C ARG A 92 -3.77 -0.50 9.64
N ILE A 93 -4.07 0.02 8.46
CA ILE A 93 -5.09 -0.56 7.57
C ILE A 93 -4.66 -1.96 7.10
N ALA A 94 -3.40 -2.15 6.68
CA ALA A 94 -2.89 -3.47 6.28
C ALA A 94 -3.08 -4.52 7.37
N SER A 95 -2.78 -4.16 8.62
CA SER A 95 -2.92 -5.07 9.75
C SER A 95 -4.39 -5.36 10.06
N VAL A 96 -5.21 -4.33 10.25
CA VAL A 96 -6.60 -4.49 10.67
C VAL A 96 -7.45 -5.16 9.58
N VAL A 97 -7.25 -4.83 8.31
CA VAL A 97 -8.03 -5.46 7.22
C VAL A 97 -7.74 -6.95 7.09
N SER A 98 -6.53 -7.39 7.46
CA SER A 98 -6.15 -8.80 7.44
C SER A 98 -6.98 -9.65 8.42
N THR A 99 -7.44 -9.06 9.53
CA THR A 99 -8.24 -9.77 10.53
C THR A 99 -9.66 -10.04 10.04
N ILE A 100 -10.22 -9.12 9.25
CA ILE A 100 -11.54 -9.27 8.62
C ILE A 100 -11.51 -10.35 7.54
N ARG A 101 -10.38 -10.48 6.85
CA ARG A 101 -10.18 -11.55 5.87
C ARG A 101 -10.08 -12.94 6.50
N PHE A 102 -9.63 -13.02 7.75
CA PHE A 102 -9.44 -14.26 8.50
C PHE A 102 -10.06 -14.20 9.90
N PRO A 103 -11.39 -14.09 10.04
CA PRO A 103 -12.02 -13.93 11.34
C PRO A 103 -11.65 -15.08 12.28
N HIS A 104 -11.12 -14.75 13.47
CA HIS A 104 -10.68 -15.68 14.51
C HIS A 104 -9.49 -16.59 14.18
N GLU A 105 -8.89 -16.47 13.00
CA GLU A 105 -7.66 -17.20 12.61
C GLU A 105 -6.41 -16.33 12.85
N THR A 106 -6.10 -16.03 14.12
CA THR A 106 -5.06 -15.07 14.52
C THR A 106 -3.68 -15.35 13.91
N GLY A 107 -3.32 -16.62 13.72
CA GLY A 107 -2.06 -17.03 13.09
C GLY A 107 -1.91 -16.62 11.62
N ARG A 108 -3.00 -16.22 10.96
CA ARG A 108 -3.01 -15.76 9.56
C ARG A 108 -3.03 -14.23 9.44
N TRP A 109 -3.27 -13.52 10.53
CA TRP A 109 -3.29 -12.06 10.53
C TRP A 109 -1.90 -11.50 10.21
N LEU A 110 -1.88 -10.28 9.72
CA LEU A 110 -0.65 -9.50 9.59
C LEU A 110 -0.50 -8.70 10.89
N ASP A 111 0.32 -9.22 11.81
CA ASP A 111 0.64 -8.55 13.06
C ASP A 111 1.53 -7.31 12.84
N ALA A 112 1.72 -6.51 13.90
CA ALA A 112 2.51 -5.29 13.83
C ALA A 112 3.96 -5.52 13.31
N PRO A 113 4.71 -6.52 13.80
CA PRO A 113 6.02 -6.85 13.22
C PRO A 113 5.95 -7.18 11.73
N THR A 114 4.96 -7.95 11.27
CA THR A 114 4.81 -8.30 9.86
C THR A 114 4.58 -7.05 9.01
N VAL A 115 3.61 -6.20 9.34
CA VAL A 115 3.34 -5.01 8.51
C VAL A 115 4.46 -3.98 8.59
N TRP A 116 5.14 -3.86 9.75
CA TRP A 116 6.34 -3.04 9.88
C TRP A 116 7.47 -3.51 8.97
N GLN A 117 7.67 -4.84 8.87
CA GLN A 117 8.60 -5.42 7.90
C GLN A 117 8.18 -5.10 6.47
N LEU A 118 6.89 -5.20 6.11
CA LEU A 118 6.40 -4.83 4.77
C LEU A 118 6.78 -3.39 4.41
N ALA A 119 6.62 -2.44 5.34
CA ALA A 119 6.91 -1.03 5.11
C ALA A 119 8.42 -0.69 5.06
N THR A 120 9.28 -1.55 5.62
CA THR A 120 10.73 -1.30 5.74
C THR A 120 11.54 -2.27 4.88
N SER A 121 12.06 -3.35 5.48
CA SER A 121 12.90 -4.34 4.79
C SER A 121 12.19 -5.07 3.65
N GLY A 122 10.87 -5.26 3.73
CA GLY A 122 10.02 -5.81 2.68
C GLY A 122 9.97 -4.90 1.46
N SER A 123 9.60 -3.63 1.63
CA SER A 123 9.66 -2.62 0.56
C SER A 123 11.06 -2.46 -0.02
N ALA A 124 12.13 -2.48 0.80
CA ALA A 124 13.50 -2.47 0.29
C ALA A 124 13.80 -3.67 -0.61
N ARG A 125 13.29 -4.87 -0.29
CA ARG A 125 13.41 -6.06 -1.15
C ARG A 125 12.60 -5.91 -2.43
N VAL A 126 11.37 -5.40 -2.36
CA VAL A 126 10.53 -5.14 -3.53
C VAL A 126 11.20 -4.17 -4.51
N LEU A 127 11.91 -3.17 -4.00
CA LEU A 127 12.64 -2.19 -4.81
C LEU A 127 14.02 -2.70 -5.30
N GLY A 128 14.43 -3.92 -4.95
CA GLY A 128 15.76 -4.44 -5.30
C GLY A 128 16.91 -3.77 -4.52
N GLN A 129 16.61 -3.13 -3.38
CA GLN A 129 17.54 -2.35 -2.56
C GLN A 129 17.75 -2.92 -1.16
N ALA A 130 17.48 -4.21 -0.95
CA ALA A 130 17.59 -4.85 0.37
C ALA A 130 19.00 -4.82 0.98
N ALA A 131 20.05 -4.66 0.16
CA ALA A 131 21.43 -4.49 0.62
C ALA A 131 21.68 -3.10 1.24
N ASP A 132 20.97 -2.08 0.75
CA ASP A 132 21.21 -0.67 1.10
C ASP A 132 20.19 -0.11 2.09
N LEU A 133 18.94 -0.58 2.05
CA LEU A 133 17.78 0.04 2.70
C LEU A 133 17.06 -0.92 3.67
N GLY A 134 16.11 -0.37 4.43
CA GLY A 134 15.11 -1.13 5.18
C GLY A 134 15.60 -1.77 6.48
N ALA A 135 16.85 -1.53 6.89
CA ALA A 135 17.34 -1.89 8.22
C ALA A 135 18.45 -0.93 8.68
N ILE A 136 18.61 -0.80 9.99
CA ILE A 136 19.70 -0.06 10.61
C ILE A 136 20.84 -1.04 10.85
N ALA A 137 21.85 -1.03 9.98
CA ALA A 137 23.01 -1.92 10.08
C ALA A 137 24.25 -1.28 9.41
N PRO A 138 25.47 -1.63 9.85
CA PRO A 138 26.69 -1.19 9.16
C PRO A 138 26.68 -1.51 7.67
N GLY A 139 27.16 -0.57 6.85
CA GLY A 139 27.19 -0.70 5.39
C GLY A 139 25.88 -0.31 4.68
N ARG A 140 24.78 -0.09 5.40
CA ARG A 140 23.50 0.40 4.83
C ARG A 140 23.45 1.92 4.80
N LYS A 141 22.55 2.46 3.96
CA LYS A 141 22.30 3.91 3.90
C LYS A 141 21.67 4.38 5.21
N ALA A 142 22.06 5.59 5.64
CA ALA A 142 21.46 6.25 6.80
C ALA A 142 20.11 6.88 6.45
N ASP A 143 19.14 6.01 6.13
CA ASP A 143 17.74 6.36 5.90
C ASP A 143 16.98 6.12 7.20
N LEU A 144 16.82 7.18 7.99
CA LEU A 144 16.35 7.12 9.37
C LEU A 144 15.20 8.09 9.59
N VAL A 145 14.23 7.67 10.41
CA VAL A 145 13.14 8.50 10.90
C VAL A 145 13.21 8.50 12.42
N LEU A 146 13.39 9.68 13.01
CA LEU A 146 13.41 9.90 14.45
C LEU A 146 12.05 10.46 14.86
N LEU A 147 11.46 9.84 15.88
CA LEU A 147 10.17 10.24 16.42
C LEU A 147 10.33 10.80 17.84
N ARG A 148 9.52 11.80 18.19
CA ARG A 148 9.44 12.33 19.54
C ARG A 148 8.82 11.30 20.47
N ALA A 149 9.65 10.68 21.30
CA ALA A 149 9.22 9.70 22.30
C ALA A 149 8.24 10.29 23.33
N ASP A 150 8.15 11.62 23.40
CA ASP A 150 7.29 12.35 24.30
C ASP A 150 5.86 12.60 23.72
N SER A 151 5.60 12.15 22.50
CA SER A 151 4.30 12.28 21.84
C SER A 151 3.19 11.48 22.53
N VAL A 152 1.95 11.99 22.46
CA VAL A 152 0.75 11.32 22.97
C VAL A 152 0.48 9.98 22.26
N PHE A 153 0.92 9.83 21.02
CA PHE A 153 0.75 8.59 20.26
C PHE A 153 1.71 7.48 20.70
N LEU A 154 2.81 7.86 21.37
CA LEU A 154 3.85 6.95 21.84
C LEU A 154 3.90 6.86 23.37
N ARG A 155 2.91 7.42 24.10
CA ARG A 155 2.86 7.38 25.57
C ARG A 155 1.48 6.96 26.10
N PRO A 156 1.42 5.96 27.01
CA PRO A 156 2.52 5.14 27.53
C PRO A 156 3.11 4.19 26.46
N LEU A 157 4.42 3.97 26.49
CA LEU A 157 5.12 3.11 25.53
C LEU A 157 5.34 1.71 26.11
N ALA A 158 4.41 0.79 25.85
CA ALA A 158 4.57 -0.62 26.24
C ALA A 158 5.31 -1.44 25.16
N ASP A 159 4.93 -1.23 23.90
CA ASP A 159 5.52 -1.89 22.74
C ASP A 159 5.67 -0.87 21.60
N PRO A 160 6.92 -0.52 21.21
CA PRO A 160 7.17 0.46 20.17
C PRO A 160 6.62 0.09 18.80
N VAL A 161 6.70 -1.17 18.37
CA VAL A 161 6.24 -1.57 17.04
C VAL A 161 4.72 -1.52 16.97
N ASN A 162 4.05 -1.99 18.03
CA ASN A 162 2.60 -1.85 18.15
C ASN A 162 2.16 -0.38 18.17
N ALA A 163 2.86 0.49 18.91
CA ALA A 163 2.56 1.92 18.94
C ALA A 163 2.72 2.56 17.55
N LEU A 164 3.80 2.23 16.83
CA LEU A 164 4.03 2.72 15.46
C LEU A 164 2.96 2.24 14.47
N VAL A 165 2.48 1.00 14.59
CA VAL A 165 1.49 0.44 13.66
C VAL A 165 0.06 0.88 13.96
N TYR A 166 -0.33 0.95 15.24
CA TYR A 166 -1.73 1.12 15.62
C TYR A 166 -2.07 2.51 16.15
N ALA A 167 -1.11 3.27 16.66
CA ALA A 167 -1.36 4.56 17.32
C ALA A 167 -0.74 5.77 16.59
N GLU A 168 0.47 5.63 16.05
CA GLU A 168 1.18 6.73 15.39
C GLU A 168 0.44 7.23 14.14
N THR A 169 0.52 8.53 13.89
CA THR A 169 -0.17 9.21 12.77
C THR A 169 0.79 9.95 11.85
N GLY A 170 2.09 9.95 12.14
CA GLY A 170 3.11 10.81 11.52
C GLY A 170 3.38 12.09 12.32
N ALA A 171 2.49 12.47 13.24
CA ALA A 171 2.62 13.68 14.06
C ALA A 171 3.81 13.67 15.03
N SER A 172 4.36 12.49 15.32
CA SER A 172 5.55 12.36 16.17
C SER A 172 6.85 12.45 15.38
N VAL A 173 6.84 12.46 14.04
CA VAL A 173 8.06 12.57 13.23
C VAL A 173 8.73 13.91 13.49
N ASP A 174 10.00 13.85 13.91
CA ASP A 174 10.79 15.03 14.24
C ASP A 174 11.91 15.27 13.22
N THR A 175 12.70 14.24 12.97
CA THR A 175 13.89 14.34 12.12
C THR A 175 13.92 13.18 11.13
N VAL A 176 14.19 13.47 9.86
CA VAL A 176 14.30 12.46 8.80
C VAL A 176 15.63 12.62 8.08
N LEU A 177 16.36 11.52 7.94
CA LEU A 177 17.60 11.43 7.18
C LEU A 177 17.38 10.57 5.95
N VAL A 178 17.92 11.02 4.81
CA VAL A 178 17.97 10.25 3.56
C VAL A 178 19.42 10.21 3.08
N GLY A 179 20.02 9.03 3.08
CA GLY A 179 21.45 8.83 2.82
C GLY A 179 22.34 9.60 3.79
N GLY A 180 21.88 9.82 5.03
CA GLY A 180 22.58 10.61 6.05
C GLY A 180 22.37 12.13 5.93
N ARG A 181 21.68 12.61 4.90
CA ARG A 181 21.31 14.03 4.78
C ARG A 181 19.99 14.28 5.50
N VAL A 182 19.99 15.22 6.45
CA VAL A 182 18.77 15.68 7.13
C VAL A 182 17.87 16.40 6.12
N VAL A 183 16.62 15.91 5.97
CA VAL A 183 15.59 16.48 5.08
C VAL A 183 14.35 16.98 5.83
N VAL A 184 14.18 16.54 7.07
CA VAL A 184 13.21 17.06 8.03
C VAL A 184 13.94 17.26 9.35
N GLU A 185 13.71 18.38 10.03
CA GLU A 185 14.26 18.70 11.34
C GLU A 185 13.24 19.48 12.16
N GLY A 186 13.03 19.10 13.43
CA GLY A 186 12.01 19.71 14.30
C GLY A 186 10.60 19.64 13.72
N GLY A 187 10.29 18.59 12.96
CA GLY A 187 9.02 18.39 12.28
C GLY A 187 8.79 19.26 11.04
N ARG A 188 9.84 19.94 10.52
CA ARG A 188 9.76 20.82 9.36
C ARG A 188 10.62 20.33 8.21
N VAL A 189 10.10 20.38 6.98
CA VAL A 189 10.88 20.01 5.79
C VAL A 189 11.93 21.08 5.52
N THR A 190 13.21 20.69 5.39
CA THR A 190 14.33 21.64 5.27
C THR A 190 14.74 21.89 3.82
N THR A 191 14.20 21.14 2.86
CA THR A 191 14.67 21.12 1.47
C THR A 191 13.84 21.98 0.52
N VAL A 192 12.69 22.49 0.98
CA VAL A 192 11.74 23.25 0.16
C VAL A 192 11.06 24.33 0.98
N ASP A 193 10.53 25.35 0.32
CA ASP A 193 9.61 26.33 0.92
C ASP A 193 8.19 25.74 0.91
N GLU A 194 7.78 25.21 2.05
CA GLU A 194 6.45 24.60 2.22
C GLU A 194 5.32 25.60 1.95
N ALA A 195 5.42 26.84 2.43
CA ALA A 195 4.38 27.84 2.25
C ALA A 195 4.17 28.16 0.77
N ARG A 196 5.27 28.29 0.03
CA ARG A 196 5.23 28.46 -1.43
C ARG A 196 4.61 27.24 -2.13
N ILE A 197 5.01 26.01 -1.74
CA ILE A 197 4.44 24.80 -2.35
C ILE A 197 2.94 24.71 -2.07
N TYR A 198 2.48 25.01 -0.86
CA TYR A 198 1.06 25.00 -0.51
C TYR A 198 0.27 26.02 -1.33
N ALA A 199 0.79 27.24 -1.49
CA ALA A 199 0.17 28.25 -2.35
C ALA A 199 0.07 27.77 -3.81
N GLN A 200 1.16 27.23 -4.37
CA GLN A 200 1.16 26.71 -5.75
C GLN A 200 0.21 25.52 -5.94
N ALA A 201 0.13 24.63 -4.95
CA ALA A 201 -0.80 23.50 -4.97
C ALA A 201 -2.26 23.97 -4.94
N GLN A 202 -2.58 24.98 -4.10
CA GLN A 202 -3.90 25.57 -4.02
C GLN A 202 -4.29 26.25 -5.35
N GLU A 203 -3.41 27.06 -5.93
CA GLU A 203 -3.63 27.67 -7.25
C GLU A 203 -3.86 26.63 -8.34
N ALA A 204 -3.09 25.52 -8.31
CA ALA A 204 -3.26 24.42 -9.24
C ALA A 204 -4.61 23.71 -9.06
N ALA A 205 -5.02 23.45 -7.81
CA ALA A 205 -6.31 22.85 -7.50
C ALA A 205 -7.46 23.73 -7.98
N GLU A 206 -7.41 25.04 -7.76
CA GLU A 206 -8.42 25.99 -8.23
C GLU A 206 -8.49 26.05 -9.75
N ARG A 207 -7.33 26.10 -10.43
CA ARG A 207 -7.27 26.05 -11.90
C ARG A 207 -7.89 24.77 -12.44
N GLN A 208 -7.53 23.61 -11.88
CA GLN A 208 -8.09 22.32 -12.26
C GLN A 208 -9.59 22.26 -11.97
N HIS A 209 -10.04 22.78 -10.84
CA HIS A 209 -11.46 22.83 -10.49
C HIS A 209 -12.25 23.64 -11.51
N ARG A 210 -11.77 24.84 -11.88
CA ARG A 210 -12.41 25.68 -12.91
C ARG A 210 -12.43 25.00 -14.28
N ALA A 211 -11.32 24.40 -14.70
CA ALA A 211 -11.21 23.78 -16.02
C ALA A 211 -11.96 22.43 -16.15
N SER A 212 -12.18 21.72 -15.04
CA SER A 212 -12.75 20.36 -15.05
C SER A 212 -14.28 20.31 -15.07
N GLY A 213 -14.99 21.43 -15.20
CA GLY A 213 -16.46 21.48 -15.14
C GLY A 213 -17.14 20.49 -16.10
N GLU A 214 -16.75 20.51 -17.38
CA GLU A 214 -17.29 19.60 -18.39
C GLU A 214 -16.92 18.14 -18.11
N SER A 215 -15.68 17.87 -17.71
CA SER A 215 -15.22 16.52 -17.38
C SER A 215 -15.95 15.96 -16.16
N ARG A 216 -16.21 16.78 -15.14
CA ARG A 216 -16.98 16.39 -13.94
C ARG A 216 -18.45 16.13 -14.28
N ALA A 217 -19.06 16.98 -15.12
CA ALA A 217 -20.42 16.77 -15.59
C ALA A 217 -20.55 15.48 -16.41
N LEU A 218 -19.59 15.21 -17.30
CA LEU A 218 -19.53 13.95 -18.04
C LEU A 218 -19.32 12.75 -17.11
N ALA A 219 -18.39 12.83 -16.16
CA ALA A 219 -18.15 11.78 -15.18
C ALA A 219 -19.41 11.47 -14.36
N ALA A 220 -20.14 12.49 -13.90
CA ALA A 220 -21.40 12.31 -13.19
C ALA A 220 -22.47 11.62 -14.04
N ARG A 221 -22.58 11.98 -15.33
CA ARG A 221 -23.49 11.32 -16.29
C ARG A 221 -23.10 9.87 -16.56
N LEU A 222 -21.79 9.56 -16.61
CA LEU A 222 -21.28 8.22 -16.88
C LEU A 222 -21.25 7.32 -15.63
N ALA A 223 -21.21 7.90 -14.43
CA ALA A 223 -21.04 7.16 -13.18
C ALA A 223 -22.02 6.00 -12.99
N PRO A 224 -23.34 6.11 -13.30
CA PRO A 224 -24.26 4.98 -13.19
C PRO A 224 -23.91 3.81 -14.11
N TYR A 225 -23.43 4.10 -15.33
CA TYR A 225 -23.04 3.09 -16.32
C TYR A 225 -21.73 2.41 -15.95
N VAL A 226 -20.74 3.19 -15.49
CA VAL A 226 -19.47 2.65 -14.97
C VAL A 226 -19.75 1.77 -13.75
N ALA A 227 -20.60 2.22 -12.82
CA ALA A 227 -20.98 1.43 -11.65
C ALA A 227 -21.72 0.14 -12.04
N ALA A 228 -22.61 0.19 -13.04
CA ALA A 228 -23.28 -1.01 -13.55
C ALA A 228 -22.29 -1.99 -14.21
N ALA A 229 -21.33 -1.49 -15.00
CA ALA A 229 -20.29 -2.30 -15.60
C ALA A 229 -19.38 -2.94 -14.54
N CYS A 230 -18.96 -2.19 -13.52
CA CYS A 230 -18.19 -2.72 -12.39
C CYS A 230 -18.98 -3.79 -11.64
N ARG A 231 -20.26 -3.56 -11.33
CA ARG A 231 -21.14 -4.57 -10.69
C ARG A 231 -21.26 -5.84 -11.52
N ALA A 232 -21.46 -5.71 -12.83
CA ALA A 232 -21.52 -6.86 -13.73
C ALA A 232 -20.17 -7.62 -13.78
N ALA A 233 -19.05 -6.89 -13.79
CA ALA A 233 -17.72 -7.49 -13.75
C ALA A 233 -17.49 -8.30 -12.46
N VAL A 234 -17.83 -7.75 -11.29
CA VAL A 234 -17.67 -8.48 -10.00
C VAL A 234 -18.70 -9.60 -9.81
N ALA A 235 -19.85 -9.54 -10.48
CA ALA A 235 -20.83 -10.61 -10.47
C ALA A 235 -20.39 -11.85 -11.27
N THR A 236 -19.33 -11.73 -12.08
CA THR A 236 -18.73 -12.88 -12.78
C THR A 236 -18.07 -13.79 -11.73
N PRO A 237 -18.55 -15.04 -11.56
CA PRO A 237 -18.01 -15.91 -10.51
C PRO A 237 -16.52 -16.18 -10.73
N LEU A 238 -15.74 -15.96 -9.67
CA LEU A 238 -14.35 -16.39 -9.57
C LEU A 238 -14.26 -17.55 -8.56
N PRO A 239 -13.28 -18.45 -8.69
CA PRO A 239 -13.11 -19.59 -7.76
C PRO A 239 -12.63 -19.16 -6.37
N PHE A 240 -12.52 -17.86 -6.10
CA PHE A 240 -12.12 -17.27 -4.84
C PHE A 240 -12.82 -15.92 -4.66
N ASP A 241 -12.96 -15.49 -3.42
CA ASP A 241 -13.44 -14.16 -3.07
C ASP A 241 -12.32 -13.36 -2.41
N ARG A 242 -12.23 -12.09 -2.79
CA ARG A 242 -11.26 -11.11 -2.25
C ARG A 242 -11.95 -9.97 -1.52
N TYR A 243 -13.28 -9.95 -1.47
CA TYR A 243 -13.98 -9.12 -0.51
C TYR A 243 -13.90 -9.74 0.89
N ALA A 244 -14.30 -8.95 1.90
CA ALA A 244 -14.55 -9.52 3.22
C ALA A 244 -15.59 -10.63 3.06
N ALA A 245 -15.33 -11.80 3.65
CA ALA A 245 -16.18 -12.98 3.47
C ALA A 245 -17.65 -12.65 3.77
N PRO A 246 -18.62 -13.30 3.12
CA PRO A 246 -19.94 -13.40 3.72
C PRO A 246 -19.74 -14.00 5.12
N ALA A 247 -20.20 -13.30 6.16
CA ALA A 247 -20.36 -13.92 7.46
C ALA A 247 -21.14 -15.23 7.20
N ARG A 248 -20.58 -16.35 7.63
CA ARG A 248 -21.14 -17.69 7.36
C ARG A 248 -22.66 -17.67 7.52
N SER A 249 -23.35 -18.29 6.56
CA SER A 249 -24.74 -18.75 6.71
C SER A 249 -24.96 -19.44 8.05
#